data_AF-A0A927AIB8-F1
#
_entry.id   AF-A0A927AIB8-F1
#
_cell.length_a   1.000
_cell.length_b   1.000
_cell.length_c   1.000
_cell.angle_alpha   90.00
_cell.angle_beta   90.00
_cell.angle_gamma   90.00
#
_symmetry.space_group_name_H-M   'P 1'
#
loop_
_entity.id
_entity.type
_entity.pdbx_description
1 polymer ?
#
loop_
_entity_poly.entity_id
_entity_poly.type
_entity_poly.pdbx_seq_one_letter_code
_entity_poly.pdbx_strand_id
1 'polypeptide(L)'
;MTALALSTFELNSPAELAECLKQALKWTEIEALTATYSDWKVEAWKLLPESDRDRIKLLERWKDHPIAQKFPLGCIVQRLNDLEGQRGKVINYWSAYGFEYITFRVGEDIDWCRAQYLKRIAT
;
A
#
# COMPACT_ATOMS: atom_id res chain seq x y z
N MET A 1 -13.71 14.83 13.26
CA MET A 1 -12.68 14.79 12.20
C MET A 1 -13.35 14.36 10.94
N THR A 2 -13.24 15.18 9.91
CA THR A 2 -14.05 15.17 8.70
C THR A 2 -13.70 13.96 7.84
N ALA A 3 -14.65 13.02 7.70
CA ALA A 3 -14.64 12.09 6.58
C ALA A 3 -14.52 12.94 5.31
N LEU A 4 -13.55 12.62 4.45
CA LEU A 4 -13.51 13.16 3.10
C LEU A 4 -14.91 12.97 2.52
N ALA A 5 -15.61 14.08 2.30
CA ALA A 5 -16.85 14.06 1.54
C ALA A 5 -16.46 13.49 0.18
N LEU A 6 -16.80 12.23 -0.04
CA LEU A 6 -16.80 11.61 -1.36
C LEU A 6 -17.72 12.48 -2.19
N SER A 7 -17.15 13.50 -2.85
CA SER A 7 -17.79 14.11 -4.00
C SER A 7 -18.22 12.95 -4.88
N THR A 8 -19.50 12.91 -5.23
CA THR A 8 -20.13 11.99 -6.18
C THR A 8 -19.37 12.03 -7.52
N PHE A 9 -18.21 11.40 -7.55
CA PHE A 9 -17.42 11.15 -8.74
C PHE A 9 -17.98 9.84 -9.28
N GLU A 10 -19.06 9.94 -10.04
CA GLU A 10 -19.58 8.78 -10.75
C GLU A 10 -18.55 8.38 -11.80
N LEU A 11 -17.88 7.25 -11.58
CA LEU A 11 -17.07 6.61 -12.59
C LEU A 11 -17.99 6.18 -13.74
N ASN A 12 -17.54 6.41 -14.98
CA ASN A 12 -18.32 6.17 -16.19
C ASN A 12 -17.83 4.93 -16.95
N SER A 13 -16.73 4.31 -16.50
CA SER A 13 -16.17 3.13 -17.16
C SER A 13 -15.35 2.23 -16.23
N PRO A 14 -15.19 0.94 -16.56
CA PRO A 14 -14.25 0.04 -15.89
C PRO A 14 -12.79 0.52 -15.95
N ALA A 15 -12.42 1.30 -16.97
CA ALA A 15 -11.08 1.87 -17.09
C ALA A 15 -10.81 2.95 -16.02
N GLU A 16 -11.80 3.80 -15.75
CA GLU A 16 -11.70 4.79 -14.67
C GLU A 16 -11.62 4.10 -13.30
N LEU A 17 -12.39 3.02 -13.09
CA LEU A 17 -12.26 2.19 -11.90
C LEU A 17 -10.85 1.61 -11.76
N ALA A 18 -10.26 1.10 -12.85
CA ALA A 18 -8.89 0.59 -12.83
C ALA A 18 -7.89 1.69 -12.41
N GLU A 19 -8.03 2.92 -12.91
CA GLU A 19 -7.18 4.04 -12.49
C GLU A 19 -7.38 4.40 -11.01
N CYS A 20 -8.61 4.42 -10.50
CA CYS A 20 -8.86 4.63 -9.07
C CYS A 20 -8.23 3.52 -8.21
N LEU A 21 -8.32 2.26 -8.63
CA LEU A 21 -7.70 1.12 -7.94
C LEU A 21 -6.16 1.24 -7.91
N LYS A 22 -5.53 1.82 -8.96
CA LYS A 22 -4.09 2.11 -8.98
C LYS A 22 -3.68 3.13 -7.92
N GLN A 23 -4.53 4.11 -7.66
CA GLN A 23 -4.24 5.20 -6.74
C GLN A 23 -4.55 4.89 -5.28
N ALA A 24 -5.44 3.93 -5.01
CA ALA A 24 -5.80 3.53 -3.66
C ALA A 24 -4.58 3.07 -2.84
N LEU A 25 -4.42 3.63 -1.65
CA LEU A 25 -3.32 3.35 -0.73
C LEU A 25 -3.71 2.39 0.39
N LYS A 26 -5.02 2.20 0.59
CA LYS A 26 -5.60 1.39 1.67
C LYS A 26 -6.52 0.30 1.13
N TRP A 27 -6.65 -0.78 1.87
CA TRP A 27 -7.58 -1.86 1.51
C TRP A 27 -9.03 -1.39 1.60
N THR A 28 -9.37 -0.60 2.62
CA THR A 28 -10.71 0.00 2.77
C THR A 28 -11.14 0.86 1.57
N GLU A 29 -10.21 1.54 0.91
CA GLU A 29 -10.49 2.30 -0.32
C GLU A 29 -10.82 1.36 -1.49
N ILE A 30 -10.06 0.27 -1.64
CA ILE A 30 -10.31 -0.77 -2.65
C ILE A 30 -11.67 -1.44 -2.40
N GLU A 31 -11.99 -1.78 -1.16
CA GLU A 31 -13.29 -2.38 -0.79
C GLU A 31 -14.44 -1.43 -1.13
N ALA A 32 -14.34 -0.15 -0.77
CA ALA A 32 -15.37 0.83 -1.08
C ALA A 32 -15.60 0.98 -2.60
N LEU A 33 -14.52 1.09 -3.38
CA LEU A 33 -14.58 1.20 -4.84
C LEU A 33 -15.19 -0.05 -5.49
N THR A 34 -14.75 -1.24 -5.08
CA THR A 34 -15.23 -2.50 -5.66
C THR A 34 -16.62 -2.90 -5.18
N ALA A 35 -17.08 -2.42 -4.03
CA ALA A 35 -18.46 -2.57 -3.58
C ALA A 35 -19.41 -1.62 -4.33
N THR A 36 -18.98 -0.38 -4.59
CA THR A 36 -19.78 0.63 -5.31
C THR A 36 -19.94 0.27 -6.79
N TYR A 37 -18.89 -0.27 -7.42
CA TYR A 37 -18.86 -0.65 -8.84
C TYR A 37 -18.64 -2.16 -9.02
N SER A 38 -19.47 -2.97 -8.37
CA SER A 38 -19.34 -4.44 -8.35
C SER A 38 -19.30 -5.06 -9.75
N ASP A 39 -20.11 -4.51 -10.66
CA ASP A 39 -20.28 -5.04 -12.02
C ASP A 39 -19.03 -4.83 -12.87
N TRP A 40 -18.18 -3.87 -12.51
CA TRP A 40 -16.96 -3.53 -13.27
C TRP A 40 -15.70 -4.15 -12.66
N LYS A 41 -15.79 -4.78 -11.49
CA LYS A 41 -14.65 -5.33 -10.75
C LYS A 41 -13.76 -6.23 -11.60
N VAL A 42 -14.36 -7.17 -12.34
CA VAL A 42 -13.62 -8.15 -13.15
C VAL A 42 -12.92 -7.49 -14.34
N GLU A 43 -13.59 -6.55 -14.99
CA GLU A 43 -13.04 -5.84 -16.16
C GLU A 43 -11.94 -4.88 -15.75
N ALA A 44 -12.17 -4.07 -14.71
CA ALA A 44 -11.16 -3.19 -14.14
C ALA A 44 -9.92 -3.97 -13.68
N TRP A 45 -10.10 -5.14 -13.06
CA TRP A 45 -8.98 -6.00 -12.66
C TRP A 45 -8.12 -6.47 -13.85
N LYS A 46 -8.77 -6.81 -14.98
CA LYS A 46 -8.07 -7.22 -16.21
C LYS A 46 -7.24 -6.09 -16.82
N LEU A 47 -7.64 -4.84 -16.63
CA LEU A 47 -6.92 -3.65 -17.11
C LEU A 47 -5.70 -3.29 -16.25
N LEU A 48 -5.61 -3.79 -15.02
CA LEU A 48 -4.46 -3.55 -14.16
C LEU A 48 -3.22 -4.32 -14.63
N PRO A 49 -2.03 -3.68 -14.66
CA PRO A 49 -0.77 -4.38 -14.84
C PRO A 49 -0.47 -5.29 -13.63
N GLU A 50 0.40 -6.28 -13.82
CA GLU A 50 0.74 -7.27 -12.79
C GLU A 50 1.25 -6.63 -11.49
N SER A 51 2.11 -5.61 -11.60
CA SER A 51 2.63 -4.88 -10.45
C SER A 51 1.54 -4.24 -9.58
N ASP A 52 0.47 -3.73 -10.20
CA ASP A 52 -0.65 -3.12 -9.46
C ASP A 52 -1.54 -4.18 -8.84
N ARG A 53 -1.75 -5.31 -9.51
CA ARG A 53 -2.48 -6.44 -8.94
C ARG A 53 -1.77 -6.98 -7.71
N ASP A 54 -0.45 -7.13 -7.76
CA ASP A 54 0.33 -7.63 -6.63
C ASP A 54 0.35 -6.64 -5.47
N ARG A 55 0.41 -5.34 -5.76
CA ARG A 55 0.21 -4.28 -4.75
C ARG A 55 -1.16 -4.40 -4.08
N ILE A 56 -2.23 -4.58 -4.86
CA ILE A 56 -3.60 -4.70 -4.30
C ILE A 56 -3.75 -5.98 -3.47
N LYS A 57 -3.21 -7.12 -3.92
CA LYS A 57 -3.18 -8.35 -3.10
C LYS A 57 -2.42 -8.15 -1.80
N LEU A 58 -1.37 -7.34 -1.83
CA LEU A 58 -0.63 -7.02 -0.62
C LEU A 58 -1.45 -6.15 0.34
N LEU A 59 -2.18 -5.16 -0.17
CA LEU A 59 -3.15 -4.39 0.61
C LEU A 59 -4.24 -5.31 1.21
N GLU A 60 -4.78 -6.24 0.42
CA GLU A 60 -5.75 -7.25 0.87
C GLU A 60 -5.20 -8.14 1.98
N ARG A 61 -3.95 -8.59 1.86
CA ARG A 61 -3.31 -9.42 2.88
C ARG A 61 -3.13 -8.67 4.19
N TRP A 62 -2.85 -7.37 4.11
CA TRP A 62 -2.56 -6.54 5.28
C TRP A 62 -3.77 -5.75 5.77
N LYS A 63 -4.92 -5.72 5.10
CA LYS A 63 -6.22 -5.15 5.55
C LYS A 63 -6.10 -3.93 6.47
N ASP A 64 -5.28 -2.95 6.08
CA ASP A 64 -5.03 -1.74 6.87
C ASP A 64 -4.46 -1.97 8.28
N HIS A 65 -3.66 -3.02 8.47
CA HIS A 65 -2.94 -3.35 9.70
C HIS A 65 -2.13 -2.13 10.18
N PRO A 66 -1.97 -1.92 11.50
CA PRO A 66 -1.24 -0.78 12.06
C PRO A 66 0.14 -0.53 11.43
N ILE A 67 0.92 -1.58 11.14
CA ILE A 67 2.21 -1.45 10.46
C ILE A 67 2.09 -0.87 9.05
N ALA A 68 1.14 -1.32 8.25
CA ALA A 68 0.93 -0.84 6.88
C ALA A 68 0.42 0.61 6.88
N GLN A 69 -0.34 1.01 7.90
CA GLN A 69 -0.76 2.40 8.08
C GLN A 69 0.41 3.29 8.53
N LYS A 70 1.25 2.80 9.44
CA LYS A 70 2.43 3.53 9.92
C LYS A 70 3.48 3.69 8.81
N PHE A 71 3.62 2.67 7.98
CA PHE A 71 4.62 2.61 6.91
C PHE A 71 3.98 2.21 5.58
N PRO A 72 3.25 3.10 4.89
CA PRO A 72 2.57 2.77 3.64
C PRO A 72 3.54 2.30 2.55
N LEU A 73 3.05 1.49 1.62
CA LEU A 73 3.87 1.03 0.49
C LEU A 73 4.42 2.23 -0.27
N GLY A 74 5.70 2.14 -0.63
CA GLY A 74 6.42 3.19 -1.32
C GLY A 74 6.87 4.36 -0.44
N CYS A 75 6.55 4.41 0.85
CA CYS A 75 7.12 5.42 1.74
C CYS A 75 8.61 5.15 2.01
N ILE A 76 9.34 6.20 2.39
CA ILE A 76 10.77 6.10 2.72
C ILE A 76 10.92 5.84 4.21
N VAL A 77 11.73 4.84 4.55
CA VAL A 77 12.08 4.47 5.92
C VAL A 77 13.59 4.45 6.11
N GLN A 78 14.00 4.59 7.36
CA GLN A 78 15.39 4.47 7.80
C GLN A 78 15.41 3.70 9.13
N ARG A 79 16.47 2.92 9.37
CA ARG A 79 16.69 2.25 10.66
C ARG A 79 17.01 3.30 11.75
N LEU A 80 16.51 3.10 12.97
CA LEU A 80 16.71 4.06 14.06
C LEU A 80 18.18 4.26 14.43
N ASN A 81 18.97 3.18 14.38
CA ASN A 81 20.38 3.16 14.78
C ASN A 81 21.33 3.21 13.57
N ASP A 82 20.87 3.73 12.44
CA ASP A 82 21.67 3.77 11.23
C ASP A 82 22.72 4.88 11.28
N LEU A 83 23.99 4.50 11.35
CA LEU A 83 25.14 5.41 11.37
C LEU A 83 25.45 5.96 9.98
N GLU A 84 25.08 5.24 8.92
CA GLU A 84 25.37 5.60 7.53
C GLU A 84 24.22 6.40 6.88
N GLY A 85 23.06 6.44 7.54
CA GLY A 85 21.91 7.22 7.09
C GLY A 85 21.23 6.66 5.84
N GLN A 86 21.34 5.35 5.61
CA GLN A 86 20.70 4.63 4.52
C GLN A 86 19.17 4.74 4.58
N ARG A 87 18.58 5.07 3.44
CA ARG A 87 17.13 5.23 3.28
C ARG A 87 16.63 4.21 2.28
N GLY A 88 15.48 3.63 2.58
CA GLY A 88 14.88 2.66 1.67
C GLY A 88 13.39 2.85 1.49
N LYS A 89 12.90 2.41 0.33
CA LYS A 89 11.50 2.49 -0.05
C LYS A 89 10.78 1.21 0.38
N VAL A 90 9.70 1.32 1.16
CA VAL A 90 8.92 0.16 1.61
C VAL A 90 8.30 -0.55 0.41
N ILE A 91 8.47 -1.87 0.35
CA ILE A 91 7.95 -2.71 -0.75
C ILE A 91 7.09 -3.88 -0.27
N ASN A 92 7.27 -4.36 0.96
CA ASN A 92 6.51 -5.51 1.47
C ASN A 92 6.44 -5.54 3.00
N TYR A 93 5.56 -6.37 3.53
CA TYR A 93 5.41 -6.64 4.95
C TYR A 93 5.23 -8.15 5.18
N TRP A 94 5.70 -8.62 6.32
CA TRP A 94 5.50 -9.99 6.78
C TRP A 94 5.48 -10.03 8.30
N SER A 95 4.88 -11.08 8.86
CA SER A 95 4.85 -11.31 10.31
C SER A 95 5.41 -12.69 10.62
N ALA A 96 6.19 -12.78 11.69
CA ALA A 96 6.72 -14.04 12.18
C ALA A 96 7.06 -13.94 13.66
N TYR A 97 6.84 -15.02 14.41
CA TYR A 97 7.18 -15.12 15.83
C TYR A 97 6.62 -13.97 16.69
N GLY A 98 5.44 -13.46 16.35
CA GLY A 98 4.80 -12.34 17.06
C GLY A 98 5.37 -10.95 16.73
N PHE A 99 6.30 -10.85 15.77
CA PHE A 99 6.86 -9.59 15.32
C PHE A 99 6.41 -9.25 13.90
N GLU A 100 6.28 -7.95 13.65
CA GLU A 100 5.98 -7.41 12.35
C GLU A 100 7.25 -6.85 11.69
N TYR A 101 7.43 -7.19 10.43
CA TYR A 101 8.60 -6.88 9.64
C TYR A 101 8.23 -6.08 8.40
N ILE A 102 9.12 -5.18 8.04
CA ILE A 102 9.03 -4.36 6.84
C ILE A 102 10.19 -4.73 5.94
N THR A 103 9.89 -5.00 4.69
CA THR A 103 10.88 -5.15 3.62
C THR A 103 10.92 -3.85 2.84
N PHE A 104 12.12 -3.31 2.63
CA PHE A 104 12.34 -2.06 1.92
C PHE A 104 13.57 -2.15 1.02
N ARG A 105 13.56 -1.40 -0.08
CA ARG A 105 14.64 -1.37 -1.06
C ARG A 105 15.58 -0.20 -0.80
N VAL A 106 16.87 -0.47 -0.68
CA VAL A 106 17.95 0.53 -0.51
C VAL A 106 18.83 0.45 -1.75
N GLY A 107 18.69 1.40 -2.68
CA GLY A 107 19.35 1.29 -3.99
C GLY A 107 18.88 0.05 -4.75
N GLU A 108 19.81 -0.84 -5.11
CA GLU A 108 19.52 -2.12 -5.78
C GLU A 108 19.22 -3.25 -4.79
N ASP A 109 19.57 -3.08 -3.51
CA ASP A 109 19.46 -4.11 -2.49
C ASP A 109 18.08 -4.14 -1.83
N ILE A 110 17.69 -5.33 -1.37
CA ILE A 110 16.47 -5.54 -0.57
C ILE A 110 16.88 -5.88 0.85
N ASP A 111 16.36 -5.10 1.80
CA ASP A 111 16.60 -5.26 3.22
C ASP A 111 15.27 -5.44 3.97
N TRP A 112 15.34 -5.97 5.19
CA TRP A 112 14.19 -6.10 6.07
C TRP A 112 14.54 -5.80 7.52
N CYS A 113 13.58 -5.22 8.24
CA CYS A 113 13.75 -4.88 9.65
C CYS A 113 12.43 -4.97 10.41
N ARG A 114 12.50 -5.19 11.72
CA ARG A 114 11.31 -5.07 12.58
C ARG A 114 10.80 -3.65 12.54
N ALA A 115 9.49 -3.49 12.43
CA ALA A 115 8.85 -2.18 12.33
C ALA A 115 9.19 -1.23 13.50
N GLN A 116 9.43 -1.79 14.69
CA GLN A 116 9.82 -1.01 15.88
C GLN A 116 11.20 -0.34 15.77
N TYR A 117 12.08 -0.85 14.91
CA TYR A 117 13.42 -0.31 14.68
C TYR A 117 13.51 0.58 13.44
N LEU A 118 12.36 0.90 12.84
CA LEU A 118 12.27 1.78 11.68
C LEU A 118 11.58 3.08 12.05
N LYS A 119 12.03 4.16 11.41
CA LYS A 119 11.32 5.44 11.36
C LYS A 119 10.95 5.75 9.92
N ARG A 120 9.76 6.31 9.74
CA ARG A 120 9.36 6.89 8.45
C ARG A 120 10.05 8.24 8.30
N ILE A 121 10.60 8.48 7.13
CA ILE A 121 11.17 9.77 6.74
C ILE A 121 10.12 10.50 5.92
N ALA A 122 9.80 11.73 6.31
CA ALA A 122 9.02 12.61 5.45
C ALA A 122 9.90 12.96 4.25
N THR A 123 9.46 12.58 3.05
CA THR A 123 9.97 13.11 1.78
C THR A 123 9.78 14.60 1.70
#